data_AF-A0A932BAY5-F1
#
_entry.id   AF-A0A932BAY5-F1
#
_cell.length_a   1.000
_cell.length_b   1.000
_cell.length_c   1.000
_cell.angle_alpha   90.00
_cell.angle_beta   90.00
_cell.angle_gamma   90.00
#
_symmetry.space_group_name_H-M   'P 1'
#
loop_
_entity.id
_entity.type
_entity.pdbx_description
1 polymer ?
#
loop_
_entity_poly.entity_id
_entity_poly.type
_entity_poly.pdbx_seq_one_letter_code
_entity_poly.pdbx_strand_id
1 'polypeptide(L)'
;MYPTSFTAAPRRPTGLTLIELLLVMAMIGVLVALALPKYQSYQERIKQTHAIQDITVLQTLIRDYQLNNGSYPASLADVGNGGRLDPWGRPYIYQELASVHGKGLARKDRKLNPLNSDFDLYSVGRDGDSKTQLTNKVSLDDVVRANDGAFVGVAADYTH
;
A
#
# COMPACT_ATOMS: atom_id res chain seq x y z
N MET A 1 -79.16 16.28 -27.37
CA MET A 1 -77.74 16.42 -27.78
C MET A 1 -76.90 15.79 -26.68
N TYR A 2 -76.46 14.53 -26.85
CA TYR A 2 -75.67 13.82 -25.82
C TYR A 2 -74.17 13.94 -26.13
N PRO A 3 -73.31 14.14 -25.11
CA PRO A 3 -71.88 14.28 -25.29
C PRO A 3 -71.24 12.92 -25.62
N THR A 4 -70.31 12.90 -26.57
CA THR A 4 -69.46 11.74 -26.86
C THR A 4 -68.31 11.69 -25.86
N SER A 5 -68.43 10.81 -24.86
CA SER A 5 -67.37 10.52 -23.90
C SER A 5 -66.29 9.65 -24.54
N PHE A 6 -65.12 10.24 -24.83
CA PHE A 6 -63.91 9.50 -25.18
C PHE A 6 -63.43 8.71 -23.95
N THR A 7 -63.59 7.39 -24.00
CA THR A 7 -63.04 6.49 -22.98
C THR A 7 -61.57 6.28 -23.29
N ALA A 8 -60.66 6.77 -22.44
CA ALA A 8 -59.23 6.53 -22.58
C ALA A 8 -58.93 5.02 -22.39
N ALA A 9 -58.25 4.41 -23.35
CA ALA A 9 -57.91 3.00 -23.31
C ALA A 9 -56.94 2.69 -22.15
N PRO A 10 -57.13 1.58 -21.41
CA PRO A 10 -56.26 1.20 -20.31
C PRO A 10 -54.84 0.91 -20.81
N ARG A 11 -53.83 1.55 -20.20
CA ARG A 11 -52.41 1.23 -20.45
C ARG A 11 -52.10 -0.14 -19.87
N ARG A 12 -51.61 -1.07 -20.69
CA ARG A 12 -51.15 -2.37 -20.21
C ARG A 12 -49.90 -2.17 -19.35
N PRO A 13 -49.79 -2.79 -18.15
CA PRO A 13 -48.55 -2.79 -17.41
C PRO A 13 -47.48 -3.52 -18.23
N THR A 14 -46.40 -2.82 -18.55
CA THR A 14 -45.20 -3.38 -19.17
C THR A 14 -44.36 -4.02 -18.07
N GLY A 15 -44.31 -5.36 -18.05
CA GLY A 15 -43.40 -6.12 -17.18
C GLY A 15 -42.07 -6.38 -17.88
N LEU A 16 -40.99 -6.48 -17.12
CA LEU A 16 -39.69 -6.95 -17.60
C LEU A 16 -39.81 -8.41 -18.04
N THR A 17 -39.23 -8.72 -19.18
CA THR A 17 -39.08 -10.08 -19.69
C THR A 17 -37.89 -10.78 -19.04
N LEU A 18 -37.92 -12.12 -19.01
CA LEU A 18 -36.77 -12.91 -18.55
C LEU A 18 -35.52 -12.63 -19.38
N ILE A 19 -35.68 -12.41 -20.70
CA ILE A 19 -34.55 -12.13 -21.59
C ILE A 19 -33.89 -10.78 -21.29
N GLU A 20 -34.67 -9.76 -20.91
CA GLU A 20 -34.11 -8.45 -20.50
C GLU A 20 -33.27 -8.59 -19.22
N LEU A 21 -33.76 -9.33 -18.22
CA LEU A 21 -32.98 -9.56 -17.00
C LEU A 21 -31.70 -10.35 -17.28
N LEU A 22 -31.77 -11.38 -18.14
CA LEU A 22 -30.60 -12.16 -18.54
C LEU A 22 -29.55 -11.32 -19.27
N LEU A 23 -29.97 -10.43 -20.19
CA LEU A 23 -29.06 -9.55 -20.90
C LEU A 23 -28.39 -8.53 -19.95
N VAL A 24 -29.15 -7.96 -19.01
CA VAL A 24 -28.62 -7.02 -18.01
C VAL A 24 -27.59 -7.71 -17.11
N MET A 25 -27.90 -8.91 -16.62
CA MET A 25 -26.97 -9.68 -15.80
C MET A 25 -25.70 -10.06 -16.56
N ALA A 26 -25.82 -10.43 -17.84
CA ALA A 26 -24.68 -10.69 -18.70
C ALA A 26 -23.79 -9.45 -18.86
N MET A 27 -24.38 -8.27 -19.10
CA MET A 27 -23.64 -7.02 -19.19
C MET A 27 -22.93 -6.65 -17.87
N ILE A 28 -23.62 -6.77 -16.72
CA ILE A 28 -23.02 -6.51 -15.40
C ILE A 28 -21.86 -7.48 -15.15
N GLY A 29 -22.01 -8.76 -15.49
CA GLY A 29 -20.96 -9.76 -15.35
C GLY A 29 -19.68 -9.37 -16.09
N VAL A 30 -19.81 -8.89 -17.34
CA VAL A 30 -18.67 -8.39 -18.13
C VAL A 30 -18.02 -7.17 -17.48
N LEU A 31 -18.81 -6.21 -17.01
CA LEU A 31 -18.29 -5.01 -16.35
C LEU A 31 -17.53 -5.34 -15.06
N VAL A 32 -18.09 -6.22 -14.21
CA VAL A 32 -17.47 -6.62 -12.94
C VAL A 32 -16.17 -7.38 -13.18
N ALA A 33 -16.13 -8.27 -14.18
CA ALA A 33 -14.92 -9.03 -14.53
C ALA A 33 -13.73 -8.11 -14.89
N LEU A 34 -14.00 -6.97 -15.55
CA LEU A 34 -12.96 -5.98 -15.87
C LEU A 34 -12.65 -5.05 -14.70
N ALA A 35 -13.66 -4.69 -13.89
CA ALA A 35 -13.52 -3.71 -12.82
C ALA A 35 -12.74 -4.23 -11.60
N LEU A 36 -12.96 -5.49 -11.19
CA LEU A 36 -12.37 -6.06 -9.97
C LEU A 36 -10.81 -6.06 -9.95
N PRO A 37 -10.10 -6.60 -10.96
CA PRO A 37 -8.63 -6.61 -10.93
C PRO A 37 -8.02 -5.20 -10.93
N LYS A 38 -8.68 -4.26 -11.63
CA LYS A 38 -8.28 -2.85 -11.64
C LYS A 38 -8.45 -2.21 -10.27
N TYR A 39 -9.59 -2.47 -9.61
CA TYR A 39 -9.87 -1.96 -8.27
C TYR A 39 -8.88 -2.51 -7.24
N GLN A 40 -8.54 -3.80 -7.29
CA GLN A 40 -7.52 -4.41 -6.42
C GLN A 40 -6.14 -3.76 -6.60
N SER A 41 -5.70 -3.56 -7.85
CA SER A 41 -4.44 -2.89 -8.15
C SER A 41 -4.42 -1.43 -7.66
N TYR A 42 -5.56 -0.73 -7.75
CA TYR A 42 -5.69 0.64 -7.26
C TYR A 42 -5.59 0.71 -5.74
N GLN A 43 -6.28 -0.18 -5.03
CA GLN A 43 -6.20 -0.28 -3.56
C GLN A 43 -4.77 -0.58 -3.09
N GLU A 44 -4.05 -1.44 -3.81
CA GLU A 44 -2.65 -1.74 -3.49
C GLU A 44 -1.76 -0.49 -3.60
N ARG A 45 -1.94 0.33 -4.64
CA ARG A 45 -1.20 1.59 -4.81
C ARG A 45 -1.52 2.61 -3.71
N ILE A 46 -2.78 2.67 -3.26
CA ILE A 46 -3.17 3.52 -2.11
C ILE A 46 -2.40 3.09 -0.87
N LYS A 47 -2.37 1.78 -0.58
CA LYS A 47 -1.62 1.24 0.55
C LYS A 47 -0.13 1.58 0.46
N GLN A 48 0.50 1.33 -0.68
CA GLN A 48 1.89 1.72 -0.90
C GLN A 48 2.13 3.22 -0.65
N THR A 49 1.25 4.08 -1.16
CA THR A 49 1.33 5.54 -0.95
C THR A 49 1.22 5.91 0.53
N HIS A 50 0.31 5.29 1.27
CA HIS A 50 0.18 5.50 2.72
C HIS A 50 1.44 5.05 3.47
N ALA A 51 2.00 3.89 3.11
CA ALA A 51 3.23 3.41 3.72
C ALA A 51 4.44 4.32 3.44
N ILE A 52 4.53 4.90 2.24
CA ILE A 52 5.56 5.90 1.88
C ILE A 52 5.42 7.15 2.76
N GLN A 53 4.19 7.64 2.96
CA GLN A 53 3.92 8.79 3.82
C GLN A 53 4.30 8.50 5.27
N ASP A 54 3.90 7.35 5.80
CA ASP A 54 4.24 6.91 7.15
C ASP A 54 5.74 6.83 7.37
N ILE A 55 6.49 6.19 6.46
CA ILE A 55 7.95 6.09 6.55
C ILE A 55 8.59 7.48 6.48
N THR A 56 8.05 8.39 5.67
CA THR A 56 8.52 9.77 5.57
C THR A 56 8.33 10.53 6.89
N VAL A 57 7.20 10.35 7.57
CA VAL A 57 6.96 10.95 8.89
C VAL A 57 7.88 10.32 9.95
N LEU A 58 7.95 8.99 9.98
CA LEU A 58 8.76 8.25 10.95
C LEU A 58 10.24 8.61 10.86
N GLN A 59 10.82 8.72 9.65
CA GLN A 59 12.23 9.11 9.52
C GLN A 59 12.51 10.50 10.07
N THR A 60 11.56 11.43 9.95
CA THR A 60 11.69 12.78 10.52
C THR A 60 11.69 12.71 12.04
N LEU A 61 10.75 11.98 12.64
CA LEU A 61 10.70 11.80 14.09
C LEU A 61 11.96 11.13 14.66
N ILE A 62 12.48 10.13 13.96
CA ILE A 62 13.73 9.44 14.33
C ILE A 62 14.92 10.41 14.27
N ARG A 63 14.99 11.25 13.24
CA ARG A 63 16.04 12.27 13.11
C ARG A 63 15.94 13.35 14.17
N ASP A 64 14.74 13.86 14.43
CA ASP A 64 14.50 14.85 15.47
C ASP A 64 14.90 14.30 16.86
N TYR A 65 14.58 13.03 17.13
CA TYR A 65 15.04 12.36 18.34
C TYR A 65 16.57 12.33 18.42
N GLN A 66 17.25 11.95 17.33
CA GLN A 66 18.70 11.91 17.28
C GLN A 66 19.35 13.29 17.49
N LEU A 67 18.77 14.35 16.93
CA LEU A 67 19.25 15.72 17.12
C LEU A 67 19.14 16.18 18.58
N ASN A 68 18.06 15.79 19.27
CA ASN A 68 17.80 16.19 20.64
C ASN A 68 18.56 15.35 21.67
N ASN A 69 18.77 14.06 21.39
CA ASN A 69 19.29 13.10 22.37
C ASN A 69 20.73 12.66 22.06
N GLY A 70 21.27 13.00 20.89
CA GLY A 70 22.62 12.64 20.46
C GLY A 70 22.79 11.19 19.98
N SER A 71 21.74 10.36 20.09
CA SER A 71 21.71 8.98 19.61
C SER A 71 20.38 8.67 18.94
N TYR A 72 20.36 7.70 18.02
CA TYR A 72 19.10 7.20 17.46
C TYR A 72 18.23 6.52 18.55
N PRO A 73 16.90 6.46 18.37
CA PRO A 73 16.02 5.77 19.29
C PRO A 73 16.29 4.27 19.30
N ALA A 74 16.10 3.60 20.44
CA ALA A 74 16.26 2.14 20.51
C ALA A 74 15.09 1.42 19.80
N SER A 75 13.93 2.07 19.74
CA SER A 75 12.75 1.56 19.05
C SER A 75 11.83 2.69 18.59
N LEU A 76 10.84 2.36 17.75
CA LEU A 76 9.79 3.32 17.38
C LEU A 76 8.96 3.81 18.57
N ALA A 77 8.98 3.11 19.73
CA ALA A 77 8.29 3.55 20.93
C ALA A 77 8.88 4.85 21.51
N ASP A 78 10.19 5.05 21.37
CA ASP A 78 10.89 6.24 21.90
C ASP A 78 10.51 7.52 21.13
N VAL A 79 9.98 7.36 19.92
CA VAL A 79 9.42 8.44 19.09
C VAL A 79 7.89 8.42 19.05
N GLY A 80 7.24 7.80 20.03
CA GLY A 80 5.79 7.78 20.18
C GLY A 80 5.03 6.94 19.14
N ASN A 81 5.72 6.06 18.41
CA ASN A 81 5.15 5.22 17.34
C ASN A 81 5.33 3.72 17.60
N GLY A 82 5.41 3.32 18.88
CA GLY A 82 5.48 1.92 19.27
C GLY A 82 4.25 1.14 18.77
N GLY A 83 4.48 -0.01 18.13
CA GLY A 83 3.40 -0.85 17.61
C GLY A 83 2.64 -0.29 16.41
N ARG A 84 3.15 0.77 15.74
CA ARG A 84 2.55 1.29 14.51
C ARG A 84 2.50 0.20 13.45
N LEU A 85 1.30 -0.01 12.89
CA LEU A 85 1.06 -0.96 11.80
C LEU A 85 1.03 -0.23 10.46
N ASP A 86 1.51 -0.92 9.44
CA ASP A 86 1.42 -0.55 8.04
C ASP A 86 0.01 -0.82 7.48
N PRO A 87 -0.29 -0.40 6.23
CA PRO A 87 -1.60 -0.56 5.60
C PRO A 87 -2.04 -2.01 5.34
N TRP A 88 -1.14 -2.98 5.51
CA TRP A 88 -1.44 -4.40 5.43
C TRP A 88 -1.56 -5.05 6.81
N GLY A 89 -1.46 -4.25 7.89
CA GLY A 89 -1.67 -4.69 9.27
C GLY A 89 -0.42 -5.28 9.92
N ARG A 90 0.77 -4.99 9.38
CA ARG A 90 2.05 -5.51 9.88
C ARG A 90 2.86 -4.41 10.53
N PRO A 91 3.69 -4.69 11.55
CA PRO A 91 4.50 -3.65 12.17
C PRO A 91 5.53 -3.08 11.18
N TYR A 92 5.76 -1.77 11.24
CA TYR A 92 6.93 -1.17 10.61
C TYR A 92 8.21 -1.72 11.23
N ILE A 93 9.21 -1.99 10.39
CA ILE A 93 10.51 -2.47 10.84
C ILE A 93 11.47 -1.29 10.90
N TYR A 94 12.03 -1.08 12.08
CA TYR A 94 13.09 -0.13 12.36
C TYR A 94 14.30 -0.87 12.89
N GLN A 95 15.47 -0.62 12.34
CA GLN A 95 16.72 -1.24 12.75
C GLN A 95 17.86 -0.22 12.67
N GLU A 96 18.37 0.22 13.82
CA GLU A 96 19.60 1.01 13.87
C GLU A 96 20.79 0.17 13.37
N LEU A 97 21.66 0.75 12.54
CA LEU A 97 22.83 0.07 11.96
C LEU A 97 24.11 0.30 12.76
N ALA A 98 24.22 1.42 13.47
CA ALA A 98 25.40 1.75 14.30
C ALA A 98 25.59 0.77 15.48
N SER A 99 24.50 0.28 16.08
CA SER A 99 24.54 -0.69 17.17
C SER A 99 24.89 -2.11 16.71
N VAL A 100 24.97 -2.40 15.41
CA VAL A 100 25.15 -3.75 14.87
C VAL A 100 26.60 -3.98 14.48
N HIS A 101 27.40 -4.50 15.41
CA HIS A 101 28.75 -5.04 15.19
C HIS A 101 28.74 -6.36 14.37
N GLY A 102 27.92 -6.45 13.31
CA GLY A 102 27.71 -7.67 12.54
C GLY A 102 27.09 -7.39 11.17
N LYS A 103 27.92 -7.49 10.13
CA LYS A 103 27.62 -7.24 8.70
C LYS A 103 26.53 -8.18 8.12
N GLY A 104 25.28 -8.07 8.55
CA GLY A 104 24.23 -8.98 8.08
C GLY A 104 22.81 -8.45 8.03
N LEU A 105 22.45 -7.48 8.88
CA LEU A 105 21.05 -7.06 9.04
C LEU A 105 20.63 -5.93 8.11
N ALA A 106 21.58 -5.11 7.65
CA ALA A 106 21.28 -4.01 6.74
C ALA A 106 20.59 -4.53 5.48
N ARG A 107 19.52 -3.84 5.09
CA ARG A 107 18.91 -3.97 3.77
C ARG A 107 19.92 -3.55 2.71
N LYS A 108 19.89 -4.22 1.56
CA LYS A 108 20.93 -4.14 0.54
C LYS A 108 20.38 -3.94 -0.86
N ASP A 109 21.09 -3.12 -1.61
CA ASP A 109 20.88 -2.89 -3.03
C ASP A 109 21.22 -4.13 -3.89
N ARG A 110 21.13 -3.99 -5.21
CA ARG A 110 21.46 -5.07 -6.15
C ARG A 110 22.92 -5.53 -6.04
N LYS A 111 23.83 -4.64 -5.66
CA LYS A 111 25.28 -4.87 -5.54
C LYS A 111 25.69 -5.33 -4.14
N LEU A 112 24.73 -5.59 -3.26
CA LEU A 112 24.93 -5.99 -1.85
C LEU A 112 25.49 -4.87 -0.96
N ASN A 113 25.43 -3.61 -1.40
CA ASN A 113 25.74 -2.47 -0.55
C ASN A 113 24.56 -2.17 0.37
N PRO A 114 24.80 -1.73 1.61
CA PRO A 114 23.75 -1.23 2.48
C PRO A 114 22.96 -0.09 1.83
N LEU A 115 21.64 -0.07 2.02
CA LEU A 115 20.79 1.02 1.54
C LEU A 115 20.96 2.31 2.34
N ASN A 116 21.25 2.16 3.62
CA ASN A 116 21.37 3.23 4.58
C ASN A 116 22.64 2.98 5.41
N SER A 117 23.22 4.07 5.89
CA SER A 117 24.36 4.10 6.80
C SER A 117 23.93 4.26 8.26
N ASP A 118 22.74 4.82 8.50
CA ASP A 118 22.21 5.18 9.80
C ASP A 118 21.29 4.09 10.40
N PHE A 119 20.13 3.88 9.77
CA PHE A 119 19.11 2.93 10.18
C PHE A 119 18.29 2.47 8.97
N ASP A 120 17.77 1.26 9.04
CA ASP A 120 16.73 0.80 8.13
C ASP A 120 15.35 1.10 8.69
N LEU A 121 14.45 1.52 7.80
CA LEU A 121 13.06 1.78 8.08
C LEU A 121 12.21 1.33 6.88
N TYR A 122 11.33 0.36 7.08
CA TYR A 122 10.53 -0.20 5.99
C TYR A 122 9.26 -0.90 6.47
N SER A 123 8.34 -1.14 5.51
CA SER A 123 7.22 -2.07 5.62
C SER A 123 7.51 -3.28 4.73
N VAL A 124 7.10 -4.46 5.18
CA VAL A 124 7.24 -5.75 4.47
C VAL A 124 6.15 -5.98 3.41
N GLY A 125 5.46 -4.92 3.00
CA GLY A 125 4.50 -4.96 1.91
C GLY A 125 3.31 -5.89 2.16
N ARG A 126 2.76 -6.43 1.07
CA ARG A 126 1.53 -7.21 1.03
C ARG A 126 1.77 -8.67 1.36
N ASP A 127 2.88 -9.26 0.96
CA ASP A 127 3.15 -10.68 1.22
C ASP A 127 3.58 -10.91 2.68
N GLY A 128 4.22 -9.92 3.31
CA GLY A 128 4.68 -9.98 4.68
C GLY A 128 6.00 -10.71 4.85
N ASP A 129 6.65 -11.07 3.75
CA ASP A 129 7.95 -11.68 3.72
C ASP A 129 8.99 -10.62 3.31
N SER A 130 10.23 -10.78 3.75
CA SER A 130 11.29 -9.88 3.34
C SER A 130 12.66 -10.54 3.47
N LYS A 131 13.60 -10.11 2.64
CA LYS A 131 15.01 -10.53 2.63
C LYS A 131 15.89 -9.29 2.62
N THR A 132 17.14 -9.41 3.05
CA THR A 132 18.01 -8.22 3.14
C THR A 132 18.23 -7.57 1.77
N GLN A 133 18.40 -8.35 0.70
CA GLN A 133 18.58 -7.81 -0.64
C GLN A 133 17.23 -7.51 -1.33
N LEU A 134 16.99 -6.26 -1.76
CA LEU A 134 15.71 -5.85 -2.37
C LEU A 134 15.38 -6.57 -3.67
N THR A 135 16.39 -7.01 -4.43
CA THR A 135 16.17 -7.72 -5.69
C THR A 135 15.60 -9.12 -5.49
N ASN A 136 15.45 -9.59 -4.25
CA ASN A 136 14.74 -10.82 -3.96
C ASN A 136 13.25 -10.65 -4.29
N LYS A 137 12.63 -11.67 -4.90
CA LYS A 137 11.24 -11.60 -5.36
C LYS A 137 10.24 -11.27 -4.25
N VAL A 138 10.47 -11.79 -3.04
CA VAL A 138 9.63 -11.55 -1.85
C VAL A 138 9.94 -10.22 -1.17
N SER A 139 10.70 -9.34 -1.81
CA SER A 139 11.05 -8.03 -1.24
C SER A 139 10.75 -6.91 -2.20
N LEU A 140 10.12 -7.21 -3.34
CA LEU A 140 9.80 -6.24 -4.38
C LEU A 140 8.59 -5.38 -4.02
N ASP A 141 7.67 -5.88 -3.19
CA ASP A 141 6.50 -5.16 -2.69
C ASP A 141 6.75 -4.40 -1.37
N ASP A 142 7.92 -4.60 -0.75
CA ASP A 142 8.35 -3.82 0.41
C ASP A 142 8.34 -2.32 0.09
N VAL A 143 7.97 -1.50 1.08
CA VAL A 143 8.13 -0.04 0.99
C VAL A 143 9.29 0.34 1.89
N VAL A 144 10.33 0.93 1.31
CA VAL A 144 11.62 1.13 1.96
C VAL A 144 12.05 2.59 1.98
N ARG A 145 12.78 2.95 3.02
CA ARG A 145 13.73 4.07 3.03
C ARG A 145 15.08 3.62 2.48
N ALA A 146 15.66 4.36 1.55
CA ALA A 146 17.00 4.10 1.01
C ALA A 146 17.76 5.40 0.73
N ASN A 147 19.05 5.29 0.41
CA ASN A 147 19.97 6.40 0.15
C ASN A 147 19.98 7.40 1.31
N ASP A 148 20.07 6.90 2.55
CA ASP A 148 20.01 7.71 3.77
C ASP A 148 18.78 8.64 3.79
N GLY A 149 17.64 8.14 3.32
CA GLY A 149 16.37 8.86 3.31
C GLY A 149 16.12 9.78 2.12
N ALA A 150 17.02 9.84 1.14
CA ALA A 150 16.76 10.52 -0.12
C ALA A 150 15.72 9.79 -0.99
N PHE A 151 15.49 8.49 -0.75
CA PHE A 151 14.45 7.71 -1.38
C PHE A 151 13.51 7.10 -0.33
N VAL A 152 12.20 7.22 -0.57
CA VAL A 152 11.16 6.43 0.10
C VAL A 152 10.18 5.96 -0.96
N GLY A 153 10.05 4.64 -1.11
CA GLY A 153 9.27 4.07 -2.21
C GLY A 153 9.18 2.56 -2.17
N VAL A 154 8.48 2.01 -3.16
CA VAL A 154 8.39 0.56 -3.35
C VAL A 154 9.75 0.03 -3.79
N ALA A 155 10.18 -1.09 -3.23
CA ALA A 155 11.47 -1.71 -3.48
C ALA A 155 11.68 -2.06 -4.96
N ALA A 156 10.63 -2.49 -5.66
CA ALA A 156 10.67 -2.73 -7.11
C ALA A 156 11.08 -1.50 -7.93
N ASP A 157 10.79 -0.28 -7.42
CA ASP A 157 11.09 0.99 -8.09
C ASP A 157 12.50 1.51 -7.72
N TYR A 158 13.22 0.85 -6.82
CA TYR A 158 14.57 1.23 -6.41
C TYR A 158 15.63 0.69 -7.37
N THR A 159 16.22 1.56 -8.19
CA THR A 159 17.17 1.19 -9.25
C THR A 159 18.62 1.61 -8.94
N HIS A 160 19.29 0.98 -7.97
CA HIS A 160 20.72 1.23 -7.70
C HIS A 160 21.54 -0.04 -7.41
#